data_AF-A0A376FHF7-F1
#
_entry.id   AF-A0A376FHF7-F1
#
_cell.length_a   1.000
_cell.length_b   1.000
_cell.length_c   1.000
_cell.angle_alpha   90.00
_cell.angle_beta   90.00
_cell.angle_gamma   90.00
#
_symmetry.space_group_name_H-M   'P 1'
#
loop_
_entity.id
_entity.type
_entity.pdbx_description
1 polymer ?
#
loop_
_entity_poly.entity_id
_entity_poly.type
_entity_poly.pdbx_seq_one_letter_code
_entity_poly.pdbx_strand_id
1 'polypeptide(L)'
;MDAAYIVATPQEIAFIKPMIAMRNGSQSGATLYASSRSAQGTAGPDFRLEMDGLQYSEIPMLAGSNPALMQQALSTVRNDYSLARLYAMGVDAWALANHFTQMRQVPGFELNGNTGDLTATQDCVINRKLSWLKYQQGQIVPAS
;
A
#
# COMPACT_ATOMS: atom_id res chain seq x y z
N MET A 1 7.24 -0.36 -23.75
CA MET A 1 7.29 -0.50 -22.27
C MET A 1 5.93 -1.01 -21.88
N ASP A 2 5.88 -2.20 -21.31
CA ASP A 2 4.61 -2.89 -21.06
C ASP A 2 4.12 -2.67 -19.62
N ALA A 3 5.00 -2.13 -18.76
CA ALA A 3 4.66 -1.63 -17.43
C ALA A 3 5.63 -0.53 -16.96
N ALA A 4 5.22 0.25 -15.96
CA ALA A 4 6.08 1.20 -15.24
C ALA A 4 5.77 1.20 -13.74
N TYR A 5 6.80 1.32 -12.90
CA TYR A 5 6.67 1.48 -11.45
C TYR A 5 7.03 2.91 -11.05
N ILE A 6 6.15 3.57 -10.32
CA ILE A 6 6.21 5.00 -10.02
C ILE A 6 6.25 5.21 -8.50
N VAL A 7 7.29 5.91 -8.03
CA VAL A 7 7.37 6.37 -6.63
C VAL A 7 7.17 7.88 -6.63
N ALA A 8 5.96 8.29 -6.27
CA ALA A 8 5.53 9.68 -6.34
C ALA A 8 4.50 9.98 -5.24
N THR A 9 4.41 11.23 -4.83
CA THR A 9 3.31 11.75 -4.01
C THR A 9 1.99 11.75 -4.81
N PRO A 10 0.82 11.90 -4.15
CA PRO A 10 -0.46 12.01 -4.83
C PRO A 10 -0.48 13.16 -5.86
N GLN A 11 0.16 14.29 -5.55
CA GLN A 11 0.25 15.44 -6.45
C GLN A 11 1.12 15.13 -7.67
N GLU A 12 2.29 14.53 -7.47
CA GLU A 12 3.20 14.19 -8.57
C GLU A 12 2.59 13.13 -9.50
N ILE A 13 1.96 12.08 -8.96
CA ILE A 13 1.40 11.01 -9.79
C ILE A 13 0.20 11.49 -10.62
N ALA A 14 -0.56 12.46 -10.10
CA ALA A 14 -1.63 13.13 -10.82
C ALA A 14 -1.12 13.85 -12.08
N PHE A 15 0.14 14.31 -12.09
CA PHE A 15 0.76 14.84 -13.31
C PHE A 15 1.42 13.77 -14.17
N ILE A 16 2.12 12.80 -13.54
CA ILE A 16 2.88 11.77 -14.26
C ILE A 16 1.96 10.89 -15.10
N LYS A 17 0.84 10.42 -14.55
CA LYS A 17 -0.05 9.47 -15.27
C LYS A 17 -0.64 10.08 -16.55
N PRO A 18 -1.24 11.29 -16.54
CA PRO A 18 -1.70 11.95 -17.77
C PRO A 18 -0.58 12.16 -18.79
N MET A 19 0.64 12.53 -18.37
CA MET A 19 1.78 12.68 -19.29
C MET A 19 2.14 11.37 -19.99
N ILE A 20 2.11 10.25 -19.28
CA ILE A 20 2.33 8.91 -19.86
C ILE A 20 1.20 8.57 -20.86
N ALA A 21 -0.06 8.82 -20.48
CA ALA A 21 -1.20 8.57 -21.36
C ALA A 21 -1.18 9.43 -22.63
N MET A 22 -0.79 10.70 -22.53
CA MET A 22 -0.64 11.60 -23.69
C MET A 22 0.48 11.14 -24.63
N ARG A 23 1.63 10.73 -24.08
CA ARG A 23 2.78 10.27 -24.89
C ARG A 23 2.50 8.96 -25.62
N ASN A 24 1.78 8.05 -24.97
CA ASN A 24 1.53 6.72 -25.51
C ASN A 24 0.18 6.60 -26.25
N GLY A 25 -0.63 7.66 -26.25
CA GLY A 25 -2.00 7.66 -26.77
C GLY A 25 -3.01 7.00 -25.81
N SER A 26 -4.31 7.20 -26.08
CA SER A 26 -5.45 6.69 -25.29
C SER A 26 -5.52 5.16 -25.19
N GLN A 27 -4.62 4.43 -25.87
CA GLN A 27 -4.53 2.97 -25.90
C GLN A 27 -3.20 2.45 -25.36
N SER A 28 -2.56 3.16 -24.42
CA SER A 28 -1.36 2.62 -23.78
C SER A 28 -1.72 1.38 -22.96
N GLY A 29 -1.36 0.20 -23.47
CA GLY A 29 -1.44 -1.07 -22.74
C GLY A 29 -0.41 -1.20 -21.61
N ALA A 30 0.31 -0.12 -21.28
CA ALA A 30 1.29 -0.11 -20.21
C ALA A 30 0.58 -0.15 -18.85
N THR A 31 0.83 -1.20 -18.06
CA THR A 31 0.31 -1.28 -16.70
C THR A 31 1.12 -0.38 -15.78
N LEU A 32 0.45 0.54 -15.09
CA LEU A 32 1.10 1.45 -14.16
C LEU A 32 0.98 0.91 -12.74
N TYR A 33 2.10 0.85 -12.04
CA TYR A 33 2.22 0.46 -10.66
C TYR A 33 2.80 1.62 -9.84
N ALA A 34 2.40 1.74 -8.58
CA ALA A 34 2.94 2.74 -7.66
C ALA A 34 3.15 2.21 -6.24
N SER A 35 4.00 2.90 -5.48
CA SER A 35 4.15 2.66 -4.04
C SER A 35 2.99 3.29 -3.24
N SER A 36 2.84 2.91 -1.97
CA SER A 36 1.88 3.55 -1.05
C SER A 36 2.04 5.07 -0.91
N ARG A 37 3.19 5.62 -1.31
CA ARG A 37 3.45 7.07 -1.35
C ARG A 37 2.44 7.83 -2.22
N SER A 38 1.86 7.21 -3.24
CA SER A 38 0.88 7.84 -4.11
C SER A 38 -0.53 7.87 -3.51
N ALA A 39 -0.76 7.15 -2.40
CA ALA A 39 -2.07 7.02 -1.76
C ALA A 39 -2.21 7.98 -0.57
N GLN A 40 -3.37 8.60 -0.45
CA GLN A 40 -3.75 9.48 0.65
C GLN A 40 -5.21 9.22 1.09
N GLY A 41 -5.48 9.37 2.39
CA GLY A 41 -6.80 9.09 2.96
C GLY A 41 -7.90 10.06 2.58
N THR A 42 -7.53 11.23 2.05
CA THR A 42 -8.46 12.30 1.64
C THR A 42 -8.70 12.31 0.14
N ALA A 43 -8.21 11.31 -0.61
CA ALA A 43 -8.42 11.23 -2.06
C ALA A 43 -9.91 11.12 -2.39
N GLY A 44 -10.46 12.18 -3.00
CA GLY A 44 -11.85 12.25 -3.45
C GLY A 44 -12.11 11.44 -4.73
N PRO A 45 -13.39 11.32 -5.15
CA PRO A 45 -13.79 10.56 -6.33
C PRO A 45 -13.08 10.99 -7.62
N ASP A 46 -12.87 12.28 -7.82
CA ASP A 46 -12.22 12.82 -9.03
C ASP A 46 -10.79 12.31 -9.18
N PHE A 47 -10.00 12.35 -8.10
CA PHE A 47 -8.65 11.80 -8.10
C PHE A 47 -8.65 10.29 -8.38
N ARG A 48 -9.62 9.55 -7.79
CA ARG A 48 -9.72 8.10 -8.00
C ARG A 48 -10.08 7.76 -9.44
N LEU A 49 -10.94 8.55 -10.08
CA LEU A 49 -11.27 8.42 -11.50
C LEU A 49 -10.06 8.76 -12.38
N GLU A 50 -9.35 9.85 -12.06
CA GLU A 50 -8.13 10.22 -12.78
C GLU A 50 -7.06 9.12 -12.66
N MET A 51 -7.00 8.43 -11.52
CA MET A 51 -6.09 7.31 -11.28
C MET A 51 -6.58 5.95 -11.79
N ASP A 52 -7.72 5.85 -12.46
CA ASP A 52 -8.28 4.59 -12.98
C ASP A 52 -7.26 3.68 -13.72
N GLY A 53 -7.20 2.41 -13.33
CA GLY A 53 -6.24 1.44 -13.86
C GLY A 53 -4.87 1.41 -13.19
N LEU A 54 -4.49 2.45 -12.42
CA LEU A 54 -3.26 2.45 -11.63
C LEU A 54 -3.39 1.43 -10.48
N GLN A 55 -2.38 0.57 -10.36
CA GLN A 55 -2.22 -0.32 -9.21
C GLN A 55 -1.21 0.25 -8.23
N TYR A 56 -1.42 0.07 -6.93
CA TYR A 56 -0.47 0.51 -5.92
C TYR A 56 -0.42 -0.44 -4.73
N SER A 57 0.76 -0.56 -4.13
CA SER A 57 0.96 -1.36 -2.94
C SER A 57 0.54 -0.58 -1.69
N GLU A 58 -0.08 -1.21 -0.71
CA GLU A 58 -0.41 -0.62 0.59
C GLU A 58 -0.39 -1.68 1.70
N ILE A 59 -0.28 -1.23 2.95
CA ILE A 59 -0.37 -2.11 4.12
C ILE A 59 -1.76 -2.77 4.23
N PRO A 60 -1.85 -4.05 4.67
CA PRO A 60 -3.12 -4.76 4.83
C PRO A 60 -4.17 -4.02 5.65
N MET A 61 -3.76 -3.29 6.70
CA MET A 61 -4.69 -2.48 7.50
C MET A 61 -5.45 -1.46 6.65
N LEU A 62 -4.76 -0.72 5.78
CA LEU A 62 -5.35 0.30 4.92
C LEU A 62 -5.96 -0.30 3.63
N ALA A 63 -5.62 -1.56 3.31
CA ALA A 63 -6.30 -2.34 2.28
C ALA A 63 -7.60 -3.00 2.76
N GLY A 64 -7.95 -2.84 4.05
CA GLY A 64 -9.21 -3.30 4.62
C GLY A 64 -9.16 -4.68 5.30
N SER A 65 -7.99 -5.28 5.49
CA SER A 65 -7.85 -6.57 6.17
C SER A 65 -8.23 -6.54 7.65
N ASN A 66 -8.19 -5.37 8.29
CA ASN A 66 -8.60 -5.18 9.68
C ASN A 66 -9.42 -3.88 9.87
N PRO A 67 -10.73 -3.90 9.57
CA PRO A 67 -11.56 -2.69 9.54
C PRO A 67 -11.67 -1.99 10.90
N ALA A 68 -11.71 -2.74 12.00
CA ALA A 68 -11.80 -2.18 13.35
C ALA A 68 -10.53 -1.39 13.71
N LEU A 69 -9.36 -1.98 13.49
CA LEU A 69 -8.08 -1.30 13.71
C LEU A 69 -7.90 -0.11 12.77
N MET A 70 -8.29 -0.26 11.50
CA MET A 70 -8.24 0.82 10.51
C MET A 70 -9.07 2.03 10.97
N GLN A 71 -10.30 1.81 11.42
CA GLN A 71 -11.17 2.88 11.91
C GLN A 71 -10.57 3.56 13.15
N GLN A 72 -10.01 2.80 14.08
CA GLN A 72 -9.35 3.33 15.27
C GLN A 72 -8.10 4.16 14.91
N ALA A 73 -7.25 3.65 14.02
CA ALA A 73 -6.03 4.33 13.60
C ALA A 73 -6.37 5.64 12.86
N LEU A 74 -7.25 5.59 11.85
CA LEU A 74 -7.61 6.75 11.03
C LEU A 74 -8.31 7.85 11.84
N SER A 75 -9.16 7.49 12.80
CA SER A 75 -9.78 8.48 13.69
C SER A 75 -8.75 9.16 14.61
N THR A 76 -7.79 8.40 15.13
CA THR A 76 -6.71 8.92 16.00
C THR A 76 -5.81 9.91 15.26
N VAL A 77 -5.49 9.62 13.99
CA VAL A 77 -4.52 10.38 13.20
C VAL A 77 -5.15 11.33 12.18
N ARG A 78 -6.45 11.61 12.31
CA ARG A 78 -7.21 12.54 11.44
C ARG A 78 -7.07 12.20 9.95
N ASN A 79 -7.18 10.92 9.61
CA ASN A 79 -7.03 10.37 8.25
C ASN A 79 -5.65 10.57 7.58
N ASP A 80 -4.62 10.93 8.33
CA ASP A 80 -3.24 10.95 7.82
C ASP A 80 -2.72 9.51 7.65
N TYR A 81 -2.58 9.07 6.41
CA TYR A 81 -2.13 7.71 6.09
C TYR A 81 -0.68 7.45 6.52
N SER A 82 0.18 8.46 6.54
CA SER A 82 1.57 8.28 7.00
C SER A 82 1.58 7.95 8.48
N LEU A 83 0.79 8.67 9.28
CA LEU A 83 0.62 8.41 10.70
C LEU A 83 -0.15 7.10 10.96
N ALA A 84 -1.15 6.76 10.14
CA ALA A 84 -1.86 5.48 10.25
C ALA A 84 -0.94 4.28 9.99
N ARG A 85 -0.02 4.39 9.03
CA ARG A 85 1.00 3.36 8.78
C ARG A 85 1.95 3.19 9.98
N LEU A 86 2.32 4.29 10.64
CA LEU A 86 3.10 4.23 11.88
C LEU A 86 2.31 3.63 13.05
N TYR A 87 1.00 3.89 13.12
CA TYR A 87 0.11 3.25 14.09
C TYR A 87 0.11 1.72 13.91
N ALA A 88 -0.11 1.24 12.68
CA ALA A 88 -0.05 -0.18 12.35
C ALA A 88 1.34 -0.78 12.65
N MET A 89 2.41 -0.02 12.38
CA MET A 89 3.78 -0.44 12.71
C MET A 89 3.96 -0.66 14.22
N GLY A 90 3.36 0.18 15.07
CA GLY A 90 3.38 -0.02 16.53
C GLY A 90 2.67 -1.30 16.96
N VAL A 91 1.52 -1.61 16.35
CA VAL A 91 0.76 -2.85 16.60
C VAL A 91 1.59 -4.07 16.20
N ASP A 92 2.20 -4.03 15.02
CA ASP A 92 3.02 -5.13 14.52
C ASP A 92 4.33 -5.29 15.30
N ALA A 93 4.93 -4.19 15.79
CA ALA A 93 6.11 -4.26 16.65
C ALA A 93 5.84 -5.05 17.94
N TRP A 94 4.65 -4.90 18.53
CA TRP A 94 4.23 -5.72 19.67
C TRP A 94 4.09 -7.19 19.27
N ALA A 95 3.44 -7.49 18.15
CA ALA A 95 3.28 -8.86 17.66
C ALA A 95 4.64 -9.52 17.37
N LEU A 96 5.56 -8.80 16.73
CA LEU A 96 6.93 -9.24 16.47
C LEU A 96 7.71 -9.50 17.75
N ALA A 97 7.59 -8.65 18.77
CA ALA A 97 8.28 -8.86 20.04
C ALA A 97 7.83 -10.17 20.73
N ASN A 98 6.54 -10.49 20.68
CA ASN A 98 5.99 -11.72 21.23
C ASN A 98 6.35 -12.99 20.42
N HIS A 99 6.79 -12.82 19.16
CA HIS A 99 7.20 -13.91 18.27
C HIS A 99 8.68 -13.84 17.89
N PHE A 100 9.50 -13.10 18.64
CA PHE A 100 10.88 -12.79 18.25
C PHE A 100 11.72 -14.06 18.05
N THR A 101 11.58 -15.05 18.94
CA THR A 101 12.30 -16.32 18.83
C THR A 101 11.90 -17.08 17.57
N GLN A 102 10.60 -17.16 17.25
CA GLN A 102 10.10 -17.82 16.05
C GLN A 102 10.58 -17.11 14.79
N MET A 103 10.45 -15.78 14.73
CA MET A 103 10.91 -14.95 13.61
C MET A 103 12.40 -15.18 13.31
N ARG A 104 13.23 -15.43 14.34
CA ARG A 104 14.67 -15.62 14.18
C ARG A 104 15.10 -17.06 13.89
N GLN A 105 14.44 -18.04 14.52
CA GLN A 105 14.93 -19.42 14.56
C GLN A 105 14.18 -20.37 13.63
N VAL A 106 12.96 -20.02 13.19
CA VAL A 106 12.12 -20.88 12.36
C VAL A 106 12.18 -20.38 10.92
N PRO A 107 12.89 -21.07 10.00
CA PRO A 107 12.95 -20.68 8.60
C PRO A 107 11.56 -20.65 7.98
N GLY A 108 11.24 -19.56 7.27
CA GLY A 108 9.93 -19.40 6.61
C GLY A 108 8.78 -19.09 7.57
N PHE A 109 9.05 -18.81 8.86
CA PHE A 109 8.02 -18.31 9.76
C PHE A 109 7.48 -16.97 9.26
N GLU A 110 6.15 -16.88 9.17
CA GLU A 110 5.44 -15.71 8.68
C GLU A 110 4.42 -15.27 9.72
N LEU A 111 4.35 -13.96 9.96
CA LEU A 111 3.35 -13.33 10.82
C LEU A 111 2.45 -12.45 9.95
N ASN A 112 1.15 -12.74 9.94
CA ASN A 112 0.15 -11.95 9.22
C ASN A 112 -0.04 -10.60 9.95
N GLY A 113 0.70 -9.58 9.53
CA GLY A 113 0.75 -8.27 10.17
C GLY A 113 -0.19 -7.25 9.53
N ASN A 114 -0.45 -6.17 10.26
CA ASN A 114 -1.23 -5.03 9.78
C ASN A 114 -0.43 -4.18 8.77
N THR A 115 0.89 -4.31 8.76
CA THR A 115 1.85 -3.66 7.86
C THR A 115 2.29 -4.52 6.67
N GLY A 116 1.87 -5.79 6.62
CA GLY A 116 2.17 -6.76 5.58
C GLY A 116 2.28 -8.17 6.16
N ASP A 117 2.44 -9.18 5.30
CA ASP A 117 2.90 -10.48 5.77
C ASP A 117 4.38 -10.35 6.12
N LEU A 118 4.72 -10.56 7.40
CA LEU A 118 6.02 -10.28 7.97
C LEU A 118 6.86 -11.55 8.00
N THR A 119 8.03 -11.48 7.38
CA THR A 119 9.05 -12.54 7.42
C THR A 119 10.39 -11.93 7.82
N ALA A 120 11.36 -12.75 8.26
CA ALA A 120 12.70 -12.27 8.58
C ALA A 120 13.75 -12.86 7.63
N THR A 121 14.77 -12.07 7.29
CA THR A 121 16.01 -12.58 6.70
C THR A 121 16.88 -13.26 7.77
N GLN A 122 17.99 -13.89 7.35
CA GLN A 122 18.98 -14.46 8.27
C GLN A 122 19.60 -13.41 9.21
N ASP A 123 19.75 -12.17 8.74
CA ASP A 123 20.23 -11.03 9.53
C ASP A 123 19.11 -10.38 10.38
N CYS A 124 17.95 -11.03 10.50
CA CYS A 124 16.79 -10.56 11.25
C CYS A 124 16.19 -9.24 10.70
N VAL A 125 16.35 -8.96 9.41
CA VAL A 125 15.66 -7.85 8.74
C VAL A 125 14.23 -8.26 8.42
N ILE A 126 13.25 -7.49 8.89
CA ILE A 126 11.84 -7.75 8.65
C ILE A 126 11.45 -7.33 7.22
N ASN A 127 11.07 -8.30 6.40
CA ASN A 127 10.47 -8.10 5.10
C ASN A 127 8.95 -8.06 5.23
N ARG A 128 8.31 -7.30 4.34
CA ARG A 128 6.85 -7.14 4.31
C ARG A 128 6.33 -7.45 2.91
N LYS A 129 5.40 -8.39 2.81
CA LYS A 129 4.57 -8.56 1.61
C LYS A 129 3.35 -7.67 1.74
N LEU A 130 3.20 -6.73 0.82
CA LEU A 130 2.12 -5.73 0.84
C LEU A 130 0.90 -6.22 0.06
N SER A 131 -0.27 -5.69 0.42
CA SER A 131 -1.48 -5.82 -0.37
C SER A 131 -1.39 -4.92 -1.59
N TRP A 132 -1.94 -5.36 -2.72
CA TRP A 132 -2.05 -4.54 -3.92
C TRP A 132 -3.50 -4.10 -4.13
N LEU A 133 -3.67 -2.83 -4.42
CA LEU A 133 -4.94 -2.17 -4.67
C LEU A 133 -4.93 -1.58 -6.08
N LYS A 134 -6.12 -1.40 -6.66
CA LYS A 134 -6.32 -0.82 -7.98
C LYS A 134 -7.41 0.24 -7.92
N TYR A 135 -7.17 1.37 -8.56
CA TYR A 135 -8.24 2.32 -8.85
C TYR A 135 -9.08 1.78 -10.02
N GLN A 136 -10.38 1.60 -9.79
CA GLN A 136 -11.31 1.11 -10.80
C GLN A 136 -12.65 1.84 -10.71
N GLN A 137 -13.03 2.58 -11.75
CA GLN A 137 -14.28 3.31 -11.87
C GLN A 137 -14.56 4.23 -10.66
N GLY A 138 -13.51 4.93 -10.18
CA GLY A 138 -13.60 5.82 -9.03
C GLY A 138 -13.61 5.12 -7.67
N GLN A 139 -13.54 3.79 -7.64
CA GLN A 139 -13.42 2.97 -6.45
C GLN A 139 -12.00 2.42 -6.28
N ILE A 140 -11.71 1.93 -5.07
CA ILE A 140 -10.47 1.21 -4.76
C ILE A 140 -10.87 -0.26 -4.55
N VAL A 141 -10.27 -1.16 -5.32
CA VAL A 141 -10.52 -2.60 -5.25
C VAL A 141 -9.19 -3.35 -5.06
N PRO A 142 -9.19 -4.60 -4.55
CA PRO A 142 -8.00 -5.44 -4.59
C PRO A 142 -7.50 -5.63 -6.03
N ALA A 143 -6.18 -5.54 -6.23
CA ALA A 143 -5.57 -5.90 -7.50
C ALA A 143 -5.45 -7.44 -7.58
N SER A 144 -6.01 -8.02 -8.64
CA SER A 144 -6.01 -9.44 -8.98
C SER A 144 -4.73 -9.87 -9.67
#